data_AF-A0A1Z4N5Y3-F1
#
_entry.id   AF-A0A1Z4N5Y3-F1
#
_cell.length_a   1.000
_cell.length_b   1.000
_cell.length_c   1.000
_cell.angle_alpha   90.00
_cell.angle_beta   90.00
_cell.angle_gamma   90.00
#
_symmetry.space_group_name_H-M   'P 1'
#
loop_
_entity.id
_entity.type
_entity.pdbx_description
1 polymer ?
#
loop_
_entity_poly.entity_id
_entity_poly.type
_entity_poly.pdbx_seq_one_letter_code
_entity_poly.pdbx_strand_id
1 'polypeptide(L)'
;MPYLLCLSPIILDQTFPRNEEELRIVAEALGELENFIHIDKAHLVSTNILREFLENIDGTAINQSLLWEVYRFLSQLFLRQDGSLIDIDKYIKYIDDYSIKDYYAHPVPKKCQSQGYIEFWSDELGKILYVHDKSCNSNNFFIGVACAYGFAGECVDEYNNPNNHRAFPLVSPDNVENLADAYEWVIPTDIHQKSITIENIKKNYRVIGGMSLEKPNRDSHFKVKFQGKRSWSFSINDNPVPESYIRELVDITSYPVEVIKTALTSGSLPQKCLKLKMLSQ
;
A
#
# COMPACT_ATOMS: atom_id res chain seq x y z
N MET A 1 -5.69 -4.49 -3.72
CA MET A 1 -4.86 -3.27 -3.62
C MET A 1 -3.68 -3.63 -2.76
N PRO A 2 -2.47 -3.21 -3.11
CA PRO A 2 -1.27 -3.62 -2.39
C PRO A 2 -1.24 -3.00 -0.99
N TYR A 3 -0.88 -3.79 0.00
CA TYR A 3 -0.64 -3.34 1.37
C TYR A 3 0.71 -2.63 1.47
N LEU A 4 0.83 -1.61 2.33
CA LEU A 4 2.11 -0.92 2.54
C LEU A 4 2.88 -1.53 3.70
N LEU A 5 4.11 -1.95 3.44
CA LEU A 5 4.97 -2.60 4.42
C LEU A 5 6.30 -1.87 4.58
N CYS A 6 6.66 -1.56 5.82
CA CYS A 6 8.03 -1.22 6.19
C CYS A 6 8.82 -2.52 6.45
N LEU A 7 10.07 -2.59 6.02
CA LEU A 7 10.94 -3.72 6.35
C LEU A 7 11.34 -3.67 7.83
N SER A 8 11.42 -4.83 8.46
CA SER A 8 11.91 -4.95 9.85
C SER A 8 13.42 -4.68 9.92
N PRO A 9 13.94 -4.22 11.08
CA PRO A 9 15.32 -3.77 11.15
C PRO A 9 16.33 -4.91 10.95
N ILE A 10 15.99 -6.16 11.25
CA ILE A 10 16.83 -7.33 10.94
C ILE A 10 17.08 -7.53 9.43
N ILE A 11 16.19 -7.04 8.58
CA ILE A 11 16.36 -7.06 7.12
C ILE A 11 17.29 -5.93 6.68
N LEU A 12 17.13 -4.74 7.28
CA LEU A 12 17.77 -3.50 6.86
C LEU A 12 19.16 -3.28 7.45
N ASP A 13 19.49 -3.94 8.56
CA ASP A 13 20.76 -3.75 9.24
C ASP A 13 21.65 -5.00 9.18
N GLN A 14 22.66 -4.94 8.32
CA GLN A 14 23.69 -5.97 8.19
C GLN A 14 25.08 -5.49 8.66
N THR A 15 25.13 -4.45 9.50
CA THR A 15 26.41 -3.87 9.98
C THR A 15 27.16 -4.72 11.01
N PHE A 16 26.59 -5.84 11.45
CA PHE A 16 27.18 -6.74 12.44
C PHE A 16 27.23 -8.18 11.92
N PRO A 17 28.15 -9.03 12.44
CA PRO A 17 28.22 -10.43 12.07
C PRO A 17 26.90 -11.14 12.40
N ARG A 18 26.19 -11.58 11.36
CA ARG A 18 25.00 -12.41 11.51
C ARG A 18 25.41 -13.87 11.63
N ASN A 19 24.71 -14.60 12.50
CA ASN A 19 24.78 -16.06 12.46
C ASN A 19 24.02 -16.57 11.22
N GLU A 20 24.32 -17.81 10.82
CA GLU A 20 23.73 -18.40 9.61
C GLU A 20 22.20 -18.54 9.70
N GLU A 21 21.67 -18.74 10.91
CA GLU A 21 20.24 -18.87 11.16
C GLU A 21 19.48 -17.56 10.90
N GLU A 22 19.99 -16.42 11.38
CA GLU A 22 19.41 -15.10 11.14
C GLU A 22 19.44 -14.75 9.64
N LEU A 23 20.55 -15.07 8.94
CA LEU A 23 20.64 -14.85 7.50
C LEU A 23 19.63 -15.71 6.73
N ARG A 24 19.43 -16.96 7.15
CA ARG A 24 18.43 -17.83 6.54
C ARG A 24 17.01 -17.27 6.72
N ILE A 25 16.68 -16.82 7.93
CA ILE A 25 15.38 -16.19 8.23
C ILE A 25 15.15 -14.96 7.36
N VAL A 26 16.17 -14.09 7.21
CA VAL A 26 16.07 -12.91 6.34
C VAL A 26 15.90 -13.31 4.88
N ALA A 27 16.67 -14.28 4.38
CA ALA A 27 16.57 -14.74 3.00
C ALA A 27 15.20 -15.37 2.69
N GLU A 28 14.68 -16.22 3.57
CA GLU A 28 13.34 -16.83 3.47
C GLU A 28 12.25 -15.74 3.48
N ALA A 29 12.34 -14.78 4.40
CA ALA A 29 11.40 -13.68 4.49
C ALA A 29 11.39 -12.80 3.23
N LEU A 30 12.57 -12.52 2.65
CA LEU A 30 12.69 -11.74 1.42
C LEU A 30 12.13 -12.49 0.22
N GLY A 31 12.33 -13.81 0.13
CA GLY A 31 11.72 -14.64 -0.91
C GLY A 31 10.19 -14.59 -0.88
N GLU A 32 9.59 -14.64 0.31
CA GLU A 32 8.13 -14.54 0.42
C GLU A 32 7.62 -13.11 0.17
N LEU A 33 8.35 -12.09 0.64
CA LEU A 33 8.04 -10.69 0.30
C LEU A 33 8.12 -10.44 -1.21
N GLU A 34 9.09 -11.05 -1.91
CA GLU A 34 9.19 -10.97 -3.36
C GLU A 34 7.92 -11.48 -4.04
N ASN A 35 7.41 -12.64 -3.59
CA ASN A 35 6.17 -13.19 -4.12
C ASN A 35 5.01 -12.21 -3.96
N PHE A 36 4.88 -11.59 -2.79
CA PHE A 36 3.83 -10.61 -2.50
C PHE A 36 3.95 -9.36 -3.37
N ILE A 37 5.16 -8.90 -3.63
CA ILE A 37 5.41 -7.76 -4.52
C ILE A 37 5.10 -8.12 -5.97
N HIS A 38 5.55 -9.31 -6.42
CA HIS A 38 5.38 -9.76 -7.80
C HIS A 38 3.90 -9.90 -8.19
N ILE A 39 3.04 -10.30 -7.25
CA ILE A 39 1.59 -10.44 -7.47
C ILE A 39 0.79 -9.16 -7.13
N ASP A 40 1.46 -8.02 -6.90
CA ASP A 40 0.85 -6.73 -6.52
C ASP A 40 -0.02 -6.82 -5.23
N LYS A 41 0.38 -7.69 -4.30
CA LYS A 41 -0.26 -7.83 -2.98
C LYS A 41 0.35 -6.89 -1.94
N ALA A 42 1.62 -6.52 -2.08
CA ALA A 42 2.27 -5.57 -1.18
C ALA A 42 3.24 -4.64 -1.90
N HIS A 43 3.36 -3.42 -1.39
CA HIS A 43 4.38 -2.45 -1.74
C HIS A 43 5.24 -2.15 -0.52
N LEU A 44 6.51 -1.90 -0.75
CA LEU A 44 7.47 -1.60 0.31
C LEU A 44 7.64 -0.09 0.48
N VAL A 45 7.72 0.36 1.72
CA VAL A 45 8.04 1.75 2.06
C VAL A 45 9.56 1.93 1.98
N SER A 46 10.01 2.85 1.14
CA SER A 46 11.43 3.22 1.02
C SER A 46 11.81 4.18 2.13
N THR A 47 12.57 3.67 3.08
CA THR A 47 13.16 4.44 4.18
C THR A 47 14.57 4.90 3.81
N ASN A 48 15.06 5.97 4.44
CA ASN A 48 16.44 6.43 4.30
C ASN A 48 17.44 5.34 4.69
N ILE A 49 17.14 4.57 5.73
CA ILE A 49 18.04 3.48 6.17
C ILE A 49 18.16 2.38 5.12
N LEU A 50 17.07 2.05 4.43
CA LEU A 50 17.13 1.11 3.32
C LEU A 50 18.06 1.64 2.21
N ARG A 51 18.02 2.94 1.93
CA ARG A 51 18.89 3.57 0.92
C ARG A 51 20.35 3.58 1.37
N GLU A 52 20.60 4.04 2.59
CA GLU A 52 21.94 4.08 3.16
C GLU A 52 22.55 2.67 3.23
N PHE A 53 21.76 1.66 3.59
CA PHE A 53 22.20 0.27 3.58
C PHE A 53 22.66 -0.17 2.18
N LEU A 54 21.91 0.18 1.15
CA LEU A 54 22.24 -0.17 -0.23
C LEU A 54 23.45 0.60 -0.78
N GLU A 55 23.61 1.86 -0.39
CA GLU A 55 24.70 2.72 -0.85
C GLU A 55 26.05 2.40 -0.18
N ASN A 56 26.02 1.97 1.09
CA ASN A 56 27.22 1.80 1.90
C ASN A 56 27.76 0.36 1.99
N ILE A 57 27.17 -0.60 1.26
CA ILE A 57 27.66 -1.98 1.37
C ILE A 57 29.06 -2.13 0.75
N ASP A 58 30.00 -2.64 1.53
CA ASP A 58 31.31 -3.04 1.02
C ASP A 58 31.25 -4.51 0.56
N GLY A 59 31.01 -4.70 -0.74
CA GLY A 59 30.96 -6.02 -1.38
C GLY A 59 32.25 -6.84 -1.26
N THR A 60 33.38 -6.23 -0.87
CA THR A 60 34.67 -6.92 -0.72
C THR A 60 34.84 -7.59 0.64
N ALA A 61 34.03 -7.21 1.64
CA ALA A 61 34.07 -7.76 3.00
C ALA A 61 33.06 -8.89 3.24
N ILE A 62 32.19 -9.20 2.28
CA ILE A 62 31.11 -10.19 2.42
C ILE A 62 31.65 -11.60 2.14
N ASN A 63 32.08 -12.29 3.19
CA ASN A 63 32.49 -13.71 3.12
C ASN A 63 31.29 -14.70 3.17
N GLN A 64 30.05 -14.21 3.16
CA GLN A 64 28.84 -15.02 3.34
C GLN A 64 27.93 -14.92 2.12
N SER A 65 27.71 -16.05 1.42
CA SER A 65 26.89 -16.10 0.20
C SER A 65 25.45 -15.61 0.40
N LEU A 66 24.84 -15.95 1.54
CA LEU A 66 23.48 -15.53 1.87
C LEU A 66 23.35 -14.00 2.04
N LEU A 67 24.34 -13.36 2.67
CA LEU A 67 24.35 -11.91 2.83
C LEU A 67 24.42 -11.21 1.46
N TRP A 68 25.18 -11.78 0.52
CA TRP A 68 25.23 -11.29 -0.86
C TRP A 68 23.88 -11.45 -1.59
N GLU A 69 23.15 -12.54 -1.35
CA GLU A 69 21.82 -12.75 -1.91
C GLU A 69 20.79 -11.75 -1.36
N VAL A 70 20.81 -11.51 -0.05
CA VAL A 70 19.99 -10.48 0.63
C VAL A 70 20.26 -9.11 0.02
N TYR A 71 21.53 -8.73 -0.13
CA TYR A 71 21.91 -7.47 -0.76
C TYR A 71 21.41 -7.40 -2.20
N ARG A 72 21.69 -8.42 -3.02
CA ARG A 72 21.29 -8.46 -4.43
C ARG A 72 19.78 -8.29 -4.58
N PHE A 73 18.99 -8.93 -3.71
CA PHE A 73 17.54 -8.77 -3.69
C PHE A 73 17.14 -7.32 -3.42
N LEU A 74 17.65 -6.73 -2.34
CA LEU A 74 17.32 -5.35 -1.95
C LEU A 74 17.78 -4.33 -3.01
N SER A 75 18.93 -4.54 -3.65
CA SER A 75 19.39 -3.70 -4.77
C SER A 75 18.47 -3.83 -5.99
N GLN A 76 18.05 -5.05 -6.33
CA GLN A 76 17.13 -5.27 -7.45
C GLN A 76 15.79 -4.59 -7.19
N LEU A 77 15.27 -4.69 -5.96
CA LEU A 77 14.06 -3.99 -5.54
C LEU A 77 14.19 -2.48 -5.75
N PHE A 78 15.31 -1.88 -5.34
CA PHE A 78 15.55 -0.43 -5.49
C PHE A 78 15.65 0.02 -6.94
N LEU A 79 16.10 -0.86 -7.84
CA LEU A 79 16.20 -0.59 -9.27
C LEU A 79 14.88 -0.81 -10.04
N ARG A 80 13.83 -1.35 -9.40
CA ARG A 80 12.53 -1.56 -10.06
C ARG A 80 11.86 -0.21 -10.35
N GLN A 81 11.28 -0.09 -11.54
CA GLN A 81 10.50 1.08 -11.97
C GLN A 81 8.98 0.81 -11.96
N ASP A 82 8.55 -0.27 -11.31
CA ASP A 82 7.15 -0.72 -11.29
C ASP A 82 6.30 -0.02 -10.22
N GLY A 83 6.89 0.88 -9.42
CA GLY A 83 6.20 1.62 -8.37
C GLY A 83 5.92 0.80 -7.11
N SER A 84 6.47 -0.42 -7.00
CA SER A 84 6.34 -1.27 -5.81
C SER A 84 7.09 -0.73 -4.58
N LEU A 85 8.02 0.19 -4.80
CA LEU A 85 8.77 0.89 -3.77
C LEU A 85 8.22 2.32 -3.62
N ILE A 86 7.64 2.62 -2.46
CA ILE A 86 6.99 3.89 -2.15
C ILE A 86 7.97 4.80 -1.41
N ASP A 87 8.44 5.84 -2.09
CA ASP A 87 9.23 6.91 -1.48
C ASP A 87 8.41 7.72 -0.48
N ILE A 88 8.82 7.66 0.80
CA ILE A 88 8.15 8.32 1.90
C ILE A 88 8.82 9.62 2.33
N ASP A 89 10.00 9.94 1.80
CA ASP A 89 10.84 11.07 2.25
C ASP A 89 10.08 12.37 2.17
N LYS A 90 9.34 12.58 1.07
CA LYS A 90 8.55 13.80 0.89
C LYS A 90 7.58 14.05 2.04
N TYR A 91 7.07 12.99 2.68
CA TYR A 91 6.11 13.09 3.78
C TYR A 91 6.78 13.36 5.13
N ILE A 92 7.95 12.77 5.38
CA ILE A 92 8.66 12.89 6.67
C ILE A 92 9.66 14.05 6.70
N LYS A 93 10.14 14.54 5.55
CA LYS A 93 11.08 15.66 5.47
C LYS A 93 10.59 16.92 6.19
N TYR A 94 9.28 17.13 6.20
CA TYR A 94 8.65 18.22 6.96
C TYR A 94 8.94 18.13 8.47
N ILE A 95 9.00 16.93 9.05
CA ILE A 95 9.30 16.75 10.47
C ILE A 95 10.73 17.23 10.78
N ASP A 96 11.67 16.89 9.91
CA ASP A 96 13.09 17.27 10.08
C ASP A 96 13.30 18.77 9.82
N ASP A 97 12.80 19.29 8.70
CA ASP A 97 12.95 20.69 8.29
C ASP A 97 12.37 21.66 9.34
N TYR A 98 11.32 21.26 10.04
CA TYR A 98 10.65 22.07 11.08
C TYR A 98 10.97 21.62 12.51
N SER A 99 11.89 20.66 12.70
CA SER A 99 12.31 20.17 14.02
C SER A 99 11.14 19.77 14.93
N ILE A 100 10.11 19.12 14.36
CA ILE A 100 8.96 18.65 15.13
C ILE A 100 9.43 17.57 16.09
N LYS A 101 9.14 17.72 17.39
CA LYS A 101 9.52 16.76 18.44
C LYS A 101 8.32 16.00 19.03
N ASP A 102 7.11 16.24 18.50
CA ASP A 102 5.86 15.66 18.99
C ASP A 102 5.61 14.25 18.44
N TYR A 103 6.67 13.43 18.33
CA TYR A 103 6.59 12.02 18.01
C TYR A 103 7.49 11.21 18.94
N TYR A 104 7.24 9.92 19.01
CA TYR A 104 8.08 8.98 19.75
C TYR A 104 8.73 8.03 18.77
N ALA A 105 9.97 7.64 19.08
CA ALA A 105 10.65 6.58 18.36
C ALA A 105 9.83 5.29 18.42
N HIS A 106 9.71 4.61 17.30
CA HIS A 106 8.90 3.41 17.14
C HIS A 106 9.52 2.25 17.94
N PRO A 107 8.75 1.47 18.72
CA PRO A 107 9.32 0.36 19.47
C PRO A 107 9.93 -0.70 18.54
N VAL A 108 10.98 -1.36 19.02
CA VAL A 108 11.77 -2.32 18.23
C VAL A 108 11.29 -3.74 18.54
N PRO A 109 11.18 -4.63 17.54
CA PRO A 109 10.87 -6.04 17.78
C PRO A 109 11.89 -6.68 18.74
N LYS A 110 11.43 -7.53 19.66
CA LYS A 110 12.27 -8.11 20.73
C LYS A 110 13.49 -8.84 20.19
N LYS A 111 13.32 -9.61 19.10
CA LYS A 111 14.42 -10.35 18.47
C LYS A 111 15.36 -9.46 17.65
N CYS A 112 15.09 -8.16 17.58
CA CYS A 112 15.87 -7.19 16.81
C CYS A 112 16.64 -6.19 17.67
N GLN A 113 16.83 -6.39 18.98
CA GLN A 113 17.34 -5.33 19.88
C GLN A 113 18.85 -5.04 19.81
N SER A 114 19.66 -5.88 19.16
CA SER A 114 21.13 -5.82 19.20
C SER A 114 21.77 -5.47 17.86
N GLN A 115 21.27 -4.45 17.17
CA GLN A 115 21.65 -4.08 15.79
C GLN A 115 22.00 -2.58 15.73
N GLY A 116 22.92 -2.18 14.85
CA GLY A 116 23.50 -0.82 14.76
C GLY A 116 22.59 0.27 14.23
N TYR A 117 21.80 0.01 13.19
CA TYR A 117 20.90 0.98 12.57
C TYR A 117 19.51 1.03 13.21
N ILE A 118 19.31 0.32 14.32
CA ILE A 118 18.01 0.27 15.01
C ILE A 118 17.55 1.65 15.44
N GLU A 119 18.44 2.48 15.98
CA GLU A 119 18.07 3.79 16.51
C GLU A 119 17.52 4.67 15.39
N PHE A 120 18.21 4.69 14.25
CA PHE A 120 17.74 5.36 13.05
C PHE A 120 16.40 4.77 12.58
N TRP A 121 16.27 3.44 12.58
CA TRP A 121 15.04 2.76 12.11
C TRP A 121 13.85 3.11 12.98
N SER A 122 14.08 3.10 14.29
CA SER A 122 13.10 3.44 15.32
C SER A 122 12.67 4.90 15.19
N ASP A 123 13.62 5.82 14.99
CA ASP A 123 13.36 7.24 14.76
C ASP A 123 12.52 7.45 13.49
N GLU A 124 12.97 6.89 12.36
CA GLU A 124 12.33 7.06 11.06
C GLU A 124 10.91 6.47 11.03
N LEU A 125 10.70 5.25 11.54
CA LEU A 125 9.35 4.70 11.66
C LEU A 125 8.48 5.48 12.63
N GLY A 126 9.06 6.10 13.67
CA GLY A 126 8.36 7.00 14.57
C GLY A 126 7.80 8.22 13.83
N LYS A 127 8.60 8.79 12.92
CA LYS A 127 8.18 9.88 12.02
C LYS A 127 7.08 9.44 11.06
N ILE A 128 7.25 8.28 10.43
CA ILE A 128 6.24 7.71 9.51
C ILE A 128 4.92 7.47 10.26
N LEU A 129 4.97 6.96 11.49
CA LEU A 129 3.81 6.74 12.35
C LEU A 129 3.12 8.07 12.70
N TYR A 130 3.89 9.10 13.02
CA TYR A 130 3.34 10.44 13.25
C TYR A 130 2.56 10.96 12.03
N VAL A 131 3.14 10.89 10.82
CA VAL A 131 2.44 11.31 9.59
C VAL A 131 1.21 10.45 9.34
N HIS A 132 1.32 9.14 9.53
CA HIS A 132 0.22 8.20 9.41
C HIS A 132 -0.97 8.60 10.30
N ASP A 133 -0.71 8.89 11.57
CA ASP A 133 -1.75 9.25 12.54
C ASP A 133 -2.35 10.64 12.30
N LYS A 134 -1.61 11.55 11.66
CA LYS A 134 -2.19 12.82 11.17
C LYS A 134 -3.08 12.60 9.92
N SER A 135 -2.84 11.51 9.20
CA SER A 135 -3.52 11.20 7.93
C SER A 135 -4.72 10.28 8.08
N CYS A 136 -4.85 9.55 9.20
CA CYS A 136 -5.92 8.59 9.43
C CYS A 136 -6.39 8.61 10.88
N ASN A 137 -7.62 8.13 11.11
CA ASN A 137 -8.18 8.00 12.45
C ASN A 137 -7.32 7.07 13.31
N SER A 138 -7.19 7.40 14.59
CA SER A 138 -6.26 6.82 15.55
C SER A 138 -6.44 5.33 15.87
N ASN A 139 -7.27 4.55 15.18
CA ASN A 139 -7.48 3.12 15.49
C ASN A 139 -7.14 2.17 14.34
N ASN A 140 -6.97 2.66 13.12
CA ASN A 140 -6.69 1.81 11.96
C ASN A 140 -5.26 2.00 11.48
N PHE A 141 -4.64 0.94 10.99
CA PHE A 141 -3.32 0.97 10.35
C PHE A 141 -3.44 0.57 8.89
N PHE A 142 -2.88 1.38 8.00
CA PHE A 142 -2.73 1.04 6.58
C PHE A 142 -1.26 0.82 6.19
N ILE A 143 -0.34 0.92 7.15
CA ILE A 143 1.07 0.56 7.06
C ILE A 143 1.35 -0.47 8.15
N GLY A 144 2.08 -1.53 7.82
CA GLY A 144 2.57 -2.52 8.78
C GLY A 144 4.09 -2.68 8.72
N VAL A 145 4.67 -3.35 9.70
CA VAL A 145 6.09 -3.76 9.67
C VAL A 145 6.15 -5.23 9.28
N ALA A 146 6.79 -5.55 8.16
CA ALA A 146 7.01 -6.92 7.72
C ALA A 146 7.94 -7.65 8.71
N CYS A 147 7.36 -8.51 9.53
CA CYS A 147 8.10 -9.30 10.51
C CYS A 147 8.89 -10.38 9.77
N ALA A 148 10.23 -10.31 9.79
CA ALA A 148 11.08 -11.28 9.10
C ALA A 148 10.76 -12.73 9.54
N TYR A 149 10.65 -12.95 10.85
CA TYR A 149 10.27 -14.27 11.39
C TYR A 149 8.91 -14.76 10.87
N GLY A 150 7.89 -13.89 10.88
CA GLY A 150 6.56 -14.25 10.35
C GLY A 150 6.56 -14.56 8.84
N PHE A 151 7.33 -13.81 8.05
CA PHE A 151 7.48 -14.06 6.61
C PHE A 151 8.36 -15.28 6.29
N ALA A 152 9.26 -15.67 7.20
CA ALA A 152 10.01 -16.92 7.13
C ALA A 152 9.19 -18.15 7.59
N GLY A 153 7.93 -17.98 8.00
CA GLY A 153 7.06 -19.05 8.48
C GLY A 153 7.24 -19.41 9.96
N GLU A 154 7.97 -18.59 10.72
CA GLU A 154 8.04 -18.68 12.17
C GLU A 154 6.92 -17.88 12.86
N CYS A 155 6.89 -17.91 14.19
CA CYS A 155 6.00 -17.06 14.97
C CYS A 155 6.34 -15.57 14.77
N VAL A 156 5.30 -14.77 14.55
CA VAL A 156 5.40 -13.30 14.53
C VAL A 156 6.01 -12.82 15.85
N ASP A 157 7.05 -11.99 15.76
CA ASP A 157 7.71 -11.40 16.92
C ASP A 157 6.78 -10.40 17.64
N GLU A 158 7.21 -9.92 18.80
CA GLU A 158 6.52 -8.92 19.57
C GLU A 158 7.41 -7.69 19.75
N TYR A 159 6.80 -6.51 19.92
CA TYR A 159 7.57 -5.33 20.29
C TYR A 159 8.02 -5.38 21.75
N ASN A 160 9.21 -4.84 22.01
CA ASN A 160 9.56 -4.40 23.35
C ASN A 160 8.94 -3.02 23.61
N ASN A 161 7.71 -3.03 24.12
CA ASN A 161 6.90 -1.83 24.27
C ASN A 161 6.24 -1.75 25.66
N PRO A 162 7.04 -1.58 26.74
CA PRO A 162 6.54 -1.63 28.12
C PRO A 162 5.54 -0.51 28.43
N ASN A 163 5.64 0.62 27.74
CA ASN A 163 4.74 1.77 27.91
C ASN A 163 3.50 1.69 27.02
N ASN A 164 3.34 0.60 26.26
CA ASN A 164 2.27 0.40 25.30
C ASN A 164 2.09 1.60 24.35
N HIS A 165 3.22 2.19 23.91
CA HIS A 165 3.22 3.25 22.92
C HIS A 165 2.58 2.74 21.63
N ARG A 166 1.95 3.65 20.89
CA ARG A 166 1.40 3.32 19.58
C ARG A 166 2.52 2.83 18.65
N ALA A 167 2.26 1.75 17.92
CA ALA A 167 3.21 1.12 17.01
C ALA A 167 2.47 0.56 15.80
N PHE A 168 3.11 0.56 14.64
CA PHE A 168 2.62 -0.18 13.48
C PHE A 168 2.55 -1.67 13.81
N PRO A 169 1.50 -2.40 13.37
CA PRO A 169 1.41 -3.82 13.62
C PRO A 169 2.56 -4.58 12.95
N LEU A 170 3.11 -5.59 13.63
CA LEU A 170 3.95 -6.59 12.99
C LEU A 170 3.06 -7.49 12.16
N VAL A 171 3.38 -7.59 10.87
CA VAL A 171 2.61 -8.37 9.92
C VAL A 171 3.42 -9.51 9.32
N SER A 172 2.69 -10.51 8.89
CA SER A 172 3.10 -11.79 8.31
C SER A 172 2.15 -12.12 7.15
N PRO A 173 2.44 -13.15 6.35
CA PRO A 173 1.56 -13.57 5.26
C PRO A 173 0.10 -13.79 5.68
N ASP A 174 -0.12 -14.30 6.90
CA ASP A 174 -1.43 -14.69 7.43
C ASP A 174 -2.29 -13.53 7.91
N ASN A 175 -1.68 -12.38 8.24
CA ASN A 175 -2.39 -11.27 8.86
C ASN A 175 -2.22 -9.93 8.14
N VAL A 176 -1.51 -9.91 7.00
CA VAL A 176 -1.30 -8.70 6.19
C VAL A 176 -2.64 -8.08 5.74
N GLU A 177 -3.67 -8.90 5.54
CA GLU A 177 -5.00 -8.48 5.10
C GLU A 177 -5.80 -7.70 6.15
N ASN A 178 -5.32 -7.69 7.39
CA ASN A 178 -5.91 -6.87 8.46
C ASN A 178 -5.52 -5.39 8.33
N LEU A 179 -4.56 -5.05 7.47
CA LEU A 179 -4.22 -3.66 7.16
C LEU A 179 -5.33 -3.01 6.32
N ALA A 180 -5.67 -1.76 6.64
CA ALA A 180 -6.61 -0.97 5.84
C ALA A 180 -6.00 -0.58 4.48
N ASP A 181 -6.84 -0.24 3.48
CA ASP A 181 -6.35 0.28 2.19
C ASP A 181 -5.54 1.56 2.42
N ALA A 182 -4.29 1.58 1.96
CA ALA A 182 -3.39 2.73 2.09
C ALA A 182 -3.67 3.84 1.09
N TYR A 183 -4.56 3.60 0.14
CA TYR A 183 -4.87 4.51 -0.94
C TYR A 183 -6.32 4.98 -0.84
N GLU A 184 -6.55 6.20 -1.29
CA GLU A 184 -7.88 6.80 -1.40
C GLU A 184 -8.09 7.40 -2.79
N TRP A 185 -9.34 7.46 -3.21
CA TRP A 185 -9.71 8.10 -4.47
C TRP A 185 -9.93 9.59 -4.22
N VAL A 186 -9.38 10.44 -5.08
CA VAL A 186 -9.64 11.89 -5.08
C VAL A 186 -10.98 12.13 -5.77
N ILE A 187 -12.03 12.17 -4.97
CA ILE A 187 -13.40 12.29 -5.44
C ILE A 187 -13.88 13.74 -5.29
N PRO A 188 -14.49 14.36 -6.33
CA PRO A 188 -15.11 15.67 -6.21
C PRO A 188 -16.18 15.71 -5.11
N THR A 189 -16.15 16.74 -4.26
CA THR A 189 -17.05 16.86 -3.10
C THR A 189 -18.53 16.89 -3.47
N ASP A 190 -18.87 17.38 -4.67
CA ASP A 190 -20.23 17.49 -5.19
C ASP A 190 -20.74 16.25 -5.94
N ILE A 191 -19.93 15.18 -6.06
CA ILE A 191 -20.29 14.04 -6.91
C ILE A 191 -21.58 13.35 -6.48
N HIS A 192 -21.87 13.33 -5.17
CA HIS A 192 -23.07 12.72 -4.62
C HIS A 192 -24.35 13.40 -5.14
N GLN A 193 -24.28 14.69 -5.48
CA GLN A 193 -25.38 15.49 -6.03
C GLN A 193 -25.53 15.35 -7.55
N LYS A 194 -24.49 14.84 -8.24
CA LYS A 194 -24.50 14.69 -9.69
C LYS A 194 -25.32 13.48 -10.10
N SER A 195 -26.22 13.71 -11.05
CA SER A 195 -27.02 12.66 -11.69
C SER A 195 -26.29 12.11 -12.91
N ILE A 196 -26.34 10.80 -13.11
CA ILE A 196 -25.73 10.14 -14.28
C ILE A 196 -26.78 10.03 -15.39
N THR A 197 -26.49 10.58 -16.55
CA THR A 197 -27.39 10.48 -17.72
C THR A 197 -27.06 9.27 -18.58
N ILE A 198 -27.99 8.87 -19.43
CA ILE A 198 -27.74 7.84 -20.46
C ILE A 198 -26.59 8.25 -21.40
N GLU A 199 -26.42 9.55 -21.66
CA GLU A 199 -25.32 10.06 -22.50
C GLU A 199 -23.96 9.89 -21.82
N ASN A 200 -23.86 10.17 -20.52
CA ASN A 200 -22.67 9.90 -19.72
C ASN A 200 -22.24 8.43 -19.87
N ILE A 201 -23.18 7.51 -19.72
CA ILE A 201 -22.91 6.06 -19.84
C ILE A 201 -22.46 5.71 -21.25
N LYS A 202 -23.20 6.14 -22.28
CA LYS A 202 -22.85 5.86 -23.69
C LYS A 202 -21.44 6.30 -24.04
N LYS A 203 -21.01 7.45 -23.51
CA LYS A 203 -19.68 8.00 -23.74
C LYS A 203 -18.60 7.28 -22.93
N ASN A 204 -18.88 6.96 -21.67
CA ASN A 204 -17.83 6.65 -20.68
C ASN A 204 -17.89 5.24 -20.09
N TYR A 205 -18.81 4.35 -20.51
CA TYR A 205 -18.94 2.99 -19.97
C TYR A 205 -17.64 2.17 -20.02
N ARG A 206 -16.74 2.47 -20.97
CA ARG A 206 -15.44 1.80 -21.10
C ARG A 206 -14.49 2.11 -19.95
N VAL A 207 -14.59 3.30 -19.36
CA VAL A 207 -13.71 3.76 -18.28
C VAL A 207 -13.87 2.92 -17.01
N ILE A 208 -15.08 2.38 -16.80
CA ILE A 208 -15.39 1.48 -15.69
C ILE A 208 -15.27 -0.01 -16.05
N GLY A 209 -14.62 -0.33 -17.18
CA GLY A 209 -14.37 -1.71 -17.62
C GLY A 209 -15.44 -2.31 -18.55
N GLY A 210 -16.40 -1.53 -19.03
CA GLY A 210 -17.39 -2.01 -19.99
C GLY A 210 -16.78 -2.22 -21.39
N MET A 211 -17.01 -3.39 -21.99
CA MET A 211 -16.43 -3.78 -23.28
C MET A 211 -17.28 -3.30 -24.47
N SER A 212 -18.59 -3.43 -24.36
CA SER A 212 -19.54 -3.05 -25.40
C SER A 212 -20.86 -2.58 -24.81
N LEU A 213 -21.54 -1.71 -25.56
CA LEU A 213 -22.87 -1.23 -25.25
C LEU A 213 -23.83 -1.69 -26.36
N GLU A 214 -24.79 -2.52 -25.99
CA GLU A 214 -25.83 -3.03 -26.87
C GLU A 214 -27.06 -2.14 -26.78
N LYS A 215 -27.53 -1.69 -27.95
CA LYS A 215 -28.76 -0.91 -28.06
C LYS A 215 -29.97 -1.85 -28.05
N PRO A 216 -31.11 -1.42 -27.48
CA PRO A 216 -32.34 -2.18 -27.62
C PRO A 216 -32.78 -2.27 -29.09
N ASN A 217 -33.07 -3.48 -29.57
CA ASN A 217 -33.70 -3.69 -30.88
C ASN A 217 -35.24 -3.84 -30.79
N ARG A 218 -35.76 -4.37 -29.67
CA ARG A 218 -37.20 -4.60 -29.38
C ARG A 218 -37.56 -4.51 -27.89
N ASP A 219 -36.63 -4.07 -27.06
CA ASP A 219 -36.75 -3.93 -25.60
C ASP A 219 -36.60 -2.44 -25.24
N SER A 220 -36.86 -2.03 -24.00
CA SER A 220 -36.56 -0.69 -23.50
C SER A 220 -35.17 -0.58 -22.87
N HIS A 221 -34.36 -1.65 -22.84
CA HIS A 221 -33.11 -1.67 -22.07
C HIS A 221 -31.85 -1.64 -22.95
N PHE A 222 -30.91 -0.77 -22.58
CA PHE A 222 -29.50 -0.88 -22.98
C PHE A 222 -28.81 -1.96 -22.15
N LYS A 223 -27.79 -2.60 -22.70
CA LYS A 223 -26.95 -3.56 -21.98
C LYS A 223 -25.47 -3.25 -22.14
N VAL A 224 -24.74 -3.10 -21.05
CA VAL A 224 -23.28 -3.00 -21.02
C VAL A 224 -22.71 -4.37 -20.67
N LYS A 225 -21.82 -4.87 -21.53
CA LYS A 225 -21.10 -6.13 -21.30
C LYS A 225 -19.76 -5.88 -20.63
N PHE A 226 -19.42 -6.71 -19.65
CA PHE A 226 -18.15 -6.70 -18.91
C PHE A 226 -17.45 -8.05 -19.07
N GLN A 227 -16.12 -8.06 -19.00
CA GLN A 227 -15.35 -9.30 -19.12
C GLN A 227 -15.54 -10.18 -17.89
N GLY A 228 -15.97 -11.43 -18.08
CA GLY A 228 -16.10 -12.41 -17.00
C GLY A 228 -17.15 -12.06 -15.93
N LYS A 229 -18.03 -11.08 -16.19
CA LYS A 229 -19.06 -10.59 -15.26
C LYS A 229 -20.42 -10.55 -15.95
N ARG A 230 -21.50 -10.43 -15.15
CA ARG A 230 -22.86 -10.27 -15.69
C ARG A 230 -22.97 -8.95 -16.47
N SER A 231 -23.87 -8.92 -17.46
CA SER A 231 -24.21 -7.66 -18.12
C SER A 231 -24.99 -6.74 -17.19
N TRP A 232 -24.72 -5.44 -17.28
CA TRP A 232 -25.49 -4.42 -16.59
C TRP A 232 -26.54 -3.84 -17.55
N SER A 233 -27.80 -3.77 -17.13
CA SER A 233 -28.89 -3.30 -17.98
C SER A 233 -29.54 -2.05 -17.38
N PHE A 234 -29.92 -1.09 -18.21
CA PHE A 234 -30.63 0.12 -17.77
C PHE A 234 -31.64 0.56 -18.84
N SER A 235 -32.78 1.09 -18.38
CA SER A 235 -33.88 1.49 -19.26
C SER A 235 -33.58 2.78 -20.02
N ILE A 236 -34.07 2.88 -21.26
CA ILE A 236 -34.04 4.10 -22.07
C ILE A 236 -34.93 5.21 -21.49
N ASN A 237 -35.93 4.84 -20.70
CA ASN A 237 -36.88 5.78 -20.10
C ASN A 237 -36.36 6.41 -18.80
N ASP A 238 -35.29 5.86 -18.24
CA ASP A 238 -34.72 6.24 -16.94
C ASP A 238 -33.55 7.21 -17.17
N ASN A 239 -33.86 8.48 -17.45
CA ASN A 239 -32.85 9.54 -17.62
C ASN A 239 -33.21 10.78 -16.77
N PRO A 240 -32.47 11.08 -15.69
CA PRO A 240 -31.23 10.44 -15.25
C PRO A 240 -31.42 9.00 -14.78
N VAL A 241 -30.35 8.21 -14.87
CA VAL A 241 -30.33 6.81 -14.45
C VAL A 241 -30.39 6.74 -12.92
N PRO A 242 -31.35 5.98 -12.34
CA PRO A 242 -31.50 5.84 -10.90
C PRO A 242 -30.22 5.37 -10.20
N GLU A 243 -29.96 5.91 -9.00
CA GLU A 243 -28.81 5.53 -8.17
C GLU A 243 -28.79 4.02 -7.87
N SER A 244 -29.96 3.38 -7.76
CA SER A 244 -30.08 1.92 -7.57
C SER A 244 -29.41 1.12 -8.68
N TYR A 245 -29.56 1.54 -9.95
CA TYR A 245 -28.88 0.88 -11.07
C TYR A 245 -27.38 1.13 -11.02
N ILE A 246 -26.94 2.32 -10.60
CA ILE A 246 -25.50 2.62 -10.46
C ILE A 246 -24.88 1.78 -9.35
N ARG A 247 -25.59 1.55 -8.24
CA ARG A 247 -25.13 0.69 -7.14
C ARG A 247 -24.89 -0.75 -7.55
N GLU A 248 -25.64 -1.27 -8.51
CA GLU A 248 -25.39 -2.61 -9.07
C GLU A 248 -24.01 -2.75 -9.72
N LEU A 249 -23.42 -1.65 -10.20
CA LEU A 249 -22.10 -1.67 -10.81
C LEU A 249 -20.98 -1.88 -9.78
N VAL A 250 -21.23 -1.69 -8.49
CA VAL A 250 -20.22 -1.93 -7.44
C VAL A 250 -19.76 -3.38 -7.48
N ASP A 251 -20.69 -4.34 -7.50
CA ASP A 251 -20.36 -5.77 -7.53
C ASP A 251 -19.74 -6.21 -8.88
N ILE A 252 -20.07 -5.50 -9.95
CA ILE A 252 -19.58 -5.79 -11.31
C ILE A 252 -18.14 -5.29 -11.47
N THR A 253 -17.87 -4.07 -11.03
CA THR A 253 -16.60 -3.35 -11.28
C THR A 253 -15.64 -3.37 -10.11
N SER A 254 -16.12 -3.72 -8.90
CA SER A 254 -15.38 -3.60 -7.63
C SER A 254 -15.00 -2.16 -7.25
N TYR A 255 -15.55 -1.16 -7.94
CA TYR A 255 -15.36 0.25 -7.60
C TYR A 255 -16.47 0.77 -6.66
N PRO A 256 -16.14 1.69 -5.74
CA PRO A 256 -17.15 2.43 -4.98
C PRO A 256 -18.08 3.24 -5.89
N VAL A 257 -19.31 3.49 -5.43
CA VAL A 257 -20.36 4.20 -6.19
C VAL A 257 -19.88 5.58 -6.65
N GLU A 258 -19.20 6.32 -5.77
CA GLU A 258 -18.73 7.68 -6.01
C GLU A 258 -17.62 7.72 -7.07
N VAL A 259 -16.78 6.68 -7.12
CA VAL A 259 -15.76 6.48 -8.15
C VAL A 259 -16.42 6.21 -9.50
N ILE A 260 -17.43 5.32 -9.53
CA ILE A 260 -18.21 5.02 -10.74
C ILE A 260 -18.90 6.29 -11.25
N LYS A 261 -19.55 7.06 -10.37
CA LYS A 261 -20.22 8.32 -10.74
C LYS A 261 -19.22 9.33 -11.29
N THR A 262 -18.05 9.48 -10.67
CA THR A 262 -16.99 10.37 -11.16
C THR A 262 -16.56 9.93 -12.55
N ALA A 263 -16.22 8.65 -12.73
CA ALA A 263 -15.76 8.10 -14.00
C ALA A 263 -16.76 8.25 -15.14
N LEU A 264 -18.04 7.97 -14.87
CA LEU A 264 -19.11 8.15 -15.86
C LEU A 264 -19.36 9.62 -16.18
N THR A 265 -19.09 10.54 -15.25
CA THR A 265 -19.27 11.99 -15.48
C THR A 265 -18.08 12.59 -16.22
N SER A 266 -16.85 12.36 -15.75
CA SER A 266 -15.62 12.98 -16.26
C SER A 266 -15.05 12.28 -17.49
N GLY A 267 -15.35 10.98 -17.67
CA GLY A 267 -14.73 10.14 -18.70
C GLY A 267 -13.33 9.63 -18.32
N SER A 268 -12.95 9.71 -17.05
CA SER A 268 -11.71 9.14 -16.52
C SER A 268 -11.91 8.66 -15.09
N LEU A 269 -11.22 7.58 -14.68
CA LEU A 269 -11.19 7.21 -13.27
C LEU A 269 -10.59 8.38 -12.46
N PRO A 270 -11.15 8.70 -11.28
CA PRO A 270 -10.52 9.67 -10.38
C PRO A 270 -9.09 9.24 -10.07
N GLN A 271 -8.22 10.19 -9.74
CA GLN A 271 -6.87 9.84 -9.30
C GLN A 271 -6.94 9.05 -7.99
N LYS A 272 -6.16 7.98 -7.88
CA LYS A 272 -5.90 7.31 -6.60
C LYS A 272 -4.61 7.86 -6.02
N CYS A 273 -4.61 8.27 -4.76
CA CYS A 273 -3.43 8.77 -4.05
C CYS A 273 -3.22 8.01 -2.74
N LEU A 274 -1.99 8.03 -2.23
CA LEU A 274 -1.71 7.55 -0.89
C LEU A 274 -2.49 8.40 0.12
N LYS A 275 -3.03 7.75 1.16
CA LYS A 275 -3.71 8.43 2.27
C LYS A 275 -2.79 9.34 3.07
N LEU A 276 -1.49 9.07 3.04
CA LEU A 276 -0.51 9.95 3.67
C LEU A 276 -0.60 11.34 3.07
N LYS A 277 -0.87 12.31 3.94
CA LYS A 277 -0.97 13.71 3.58
C LYS A 277 0.36 14.38 3.85
N MET A 278 0.78 15.23 2.90
CA MET A 278 1.79 16.22 3.20
C MET A 278 1.25 17.08 4.33
N LEU A 279 2.02 17.23 5.40
CA LEU A 279 1.70 18.17 6.46
C LEU A 279 1.90 19.58 5.88
N SER A 280 0.83 20.18 5.38
CA SER A 280 0.80 21.59 4.97
C SER A 280 0.39 22.46 6.16
N GLN A 281 0.94 23.68 6.20
CA GLN A 281 0.66 24.73 7.20
C GLN A 281 -0.83 24.99 7.41
#